data_AF-M7P9W1-F1
#
_entry.id   AF-M7P9W1-F1
#
_cell.length_a   1.000
_cell.length_b   1.000
_cell.length_c   1.000
_cell.angle_alpha   90.00
_cell.angle_beta   90.00
_cell.angle_gamma   90.00
#
_symmetry.space_group_name_H-M   'P 1'
#
loop_
_entity.id
_entity.type
_entity.pdbx_description
1 polymer ?
#
loop_
_entity_poly.entity_id
_entity_poly.type
_entity_poly.pdbx_seq_one_letter_code
_entity_poly.pdbx_strand_id
1 'polypeptide(L)'
;MSQNVVGDINGSEESYYLLFQPLLTLLNPNFSSLQFHDTSIISYLSELIESSISELSEKQNELNIKDRKATYDLVEIMQKEYDHFITVLNYKNSFSRSFNILDESVNKIQTTITSINEKVLNFESLKDGFNEILTEFRLLHQYQEYILNLFEIPSLIETCIKNNNYSEAINLISYGKKLGDEYFQIDIIQDLVKQVNYMSEYLQRQLLLLLKGTIKLTEAIKVIGYLRRTNEFLEIELCYIFLLSRWNYMDGLISNLNSSNKDNPEKYLKEYIGIFREHSFNIFSYYTLIFLKEESVFYVFSENSENSISTKNNDNLNEKISRRRMLSNFALHMVSELKNTLAKYIPYISDNEVKALILNRILHCGQSLGRIGVDFSLALVDIFGDEWTDLIKNHENMMRNLETSIEI
;
A
#
# COMPACT_ATOMS: atom_id res chain seq x y z
N MET A 1 10.99 43.87 63.43
CA MET A 1 10.59 45.01 64.28
C MET A 1 10.12 44.45 65.62
N SER A 2 10.68 45.00 66.72
CA SER A 2 10.21 44.97 68.14
C SER A 2 9.85 43.61 68.74
N GLN A 3 10.66 42.93 69.56
CA GLN A 3 11.21 43.29 70.91
C GLN A 3 10.19 43.92 71.88
N ASN A 4 10.01 43.27 73.03
CA ASN A 4 9.76 43.77 74.40
C ASN A 4 9.65 42.50 75.29
N VAL A 5 10.64 42.06 76.07
CA VAL A 5 11.40 42.64 77.20
C VAL A 5 10.54 42.97 78.44
N VAL A 6 11.03 42.48 79.59
CA VAL A 6 10.73 42.82 80.99
C VAL A 6 9.54 42.06 81.61
N GLY A 7 9.66 41.38 82.75
CA GLY A 7 10.80 41.23 83.65
C GLY A 7 10.41 40.35 84.85
N ASP A 8 11.38 39.57 85.31
CA ASP A 8 11.41 38.99 86.64
C ASP A 8 11.33 40.09 87.70
N ILE A 9 10.59 39.84 88.78
CA ILE A 9 10.89 40.12 90.20
C ILE A 9 9.58 39.84 90.95
N ASN A 10 9.53 38.74 91.73
CA ASN A 10 8.86 38.62 93.04
C ASN A 10 9.06 37.20 93.62
N GLY A 11 10.31 36.75 93.70
CA GLY A 11 10.71 35.44 94.23
C GLY A 11 10.65 35.32 95.76
N SER A 12 9.57 35.76 96.42
CA SER A 12 9.43 35.56 97.88
C SER A 12 8.03 35.23 98.39
N GLU A 13 6.98 35.22 97.54
CA GLU A 13 5.63 34.75 97.92
C GLU A 13 5.28 33.36 97.35
N GLU A 14 5.98 32.89 96.31
CA GLU A 14 5.67 31.62 95.61
C GLU A 14 5.91 30.36 96.47
N SER A 15 6.76 30.45 97.50
CA SER A 15 7.11 29.32 98.36
C SER A 15 5.95 28.87 99.28
N TYR A 16 5.04 29.78 99.66
CA TYR A 16 3.84 29.42 100.43
C TYR A 16 2.69 28.93 99.55
N TYR A 17 2.61 29.40 98.29
CA TYR A 17 1.61 28.94 97.32
C TYR A 17 1.87 27.51 96.82
N LEU A 18 3.14 27.09 96.74
CA LEU A 18 3.51 25.71 96.38
C LEU A 18 3.03 24.66 97.38
N LEU A 19 2.88 25.01 98.67
CA LEU A 19 2.41 24.07 99.70
C LEU A 19 0.91 23.79 99.60
N PHE A 20 0.12 24.75 99.10
CA PHE A 20 -1.33 24.64 98.92
C PHE A 20 -1.76 24.24 97.50
N GLN A 21 -0.82 24.18 96.56
CA GLN A 21 -1.05 23.82 95.17
C GLN A 21 -1.70 22.44 94.96
N PRO A 22 -1.39 21.38 95.75
CA PRO A 22 -2.10 20.09 95.66
C PRO A 22 -3.57 20.18 96.08
N LEU A 23 -3.85 21.04 97.05
CA LEU A 23 -5.17 21.23 97.65
C LEU A 23 -6.07 22.07 96.72
N LEU A 24 -5.47 23.04 96.01
CA LEU A 24 -6.14 23.82 94.97
C LEU A 24 -6.38 23.02 93.68
N THR A 25 -5.55 22.02 93.40
CA THR A 25 -5.82 21.09 92.30
C THR A 25 -7.02 20.21 92.66
N LEU A 26 -7.05 19.58 93.84
CA LEU A 26 -8.17 18.72 94.29
C LEU A 26 -9.55 19.40 94.32
N LEU A 27 -9.61 20.73 94.44
CA LEU A 27 -10.85 21.53 94.43
C LEU A 27 -11.30 22.00 93.04
N ASN A 28 -10.52 21.74 91.99
CA ASN A 28 -10.86 22.15 90.63
C ASN A 28 -11.87 21.13 90.04
N PRO A 29 -13.08 21.54 89.63
CA PRO A 29 -14.14 20.63 89.18
C PRO A 29 -13.81 19.85 87.88
N ASN A 30 -12.63 20.06 87.29
CA ASN A 30 -12.09 19.30 86.17
C ASN A 30 -11.29 18.03 86.57
N PHE A 31 -11.28 17.65 87.86
CA PHE A 31 -10.68 16.37 88.31
C PHE A 31 -11.46 15.12 87.89
N SER A 32 -12.65 15.27 87.31
CA SER A 32 -13.45 14.15 86.77
C SER A 32 -12.90 13.57 85.46
N SER A 33 -11.91 14.21 84.81
CA SER A 33 -11.48 13.85 83.45
C SER A 33 -10.03 13.36 83.33
N LEU A 34 -9.42 12.90 84.42
CA LEU A 34 -8.26 12.00 84.35
C LEU A 34 -8.77 10.60 84.69
N GLN A 35 -8.82 9.73 83.68
CA GLN A 35 -9.12 8.31 83.81
C GLN A 35 -8.07 7.64 84.73
N PHE A 36 -8.27 7.74 86.04
CA PHE A 36 -7.69 6.82 86.99
C PHE A 36 -8.38 5.47 86.77
N HIS A 37 -7.67 4.54 86.15
CA HIS A 37 -8.16 3.19 85.89
C HIS A 37 -8.35 2.35 87.17
N ASP A 38 -8.08 2.90 88.35
CA ASP A 38 -8.16 2.20 89.62
C ASP A 38 -9.32 2.73 90.47
N THR A 39 -10.43 1.98 90.44
CA THR A 39 -11.64 2.17 91.25
C THR A 39 -11.35 2.30 92.75
N SER A 40 -10.20 1.76 93.20
CA SER A 40 -9.70 1.83 94.57
C SER A 40 -9.27 3.24 95.00
N ILE A 41 -8.75 4.06 94.08
CA ILE A 41 -8.32 5.44 94.37
C ILE A 41 -9.55 6.32 94.63
N ILE A 42 -10.61 6.12 93.85
CA ILE A 42 -11.86 6.88 93.99
C ILE A 42 -12.59 6.48 95.28
N SER A 43 -12.64 5.19 95.63
CA SER A 43 -13.25 4.74 96.90
C SER A 43 -12.47 5.21 98.13
N TYR A 44 -11.14 5.27 98.01
CA TYR A 44 -10.26 5.75 99.07
C TYR A 44 -10.37 7.28 99.27
N LEU A 45 -10.52 8.03 98.18
CA LEU A 45 -10.78 9.48 98.23
C LEU A 45 -12.15 9.81 98.85
N SER A 46 -13.19 8.99 98.65
CA SER A 46 -14.47 9.16 99.34
C SER A 46 -14.38 8.89 100.84
N GLU A 47 -13.61 7.87 101.26
CA GLU A 47 -13.39 7.54 102.68
C GLU A 47 -12.55 8.62 103.41
N LEU A 48 -11.72 9.35 102.65
CA LEU A 48 -10.93 10.49 103.11
C LEU A 48 -11.77 11.74 103.40
N ILE A 49 -12.91 11.91 102.72
CA ILE A 49 -13.79 13.07 102.88
C ILE A 49 -14.74 12.86 104.09
N GLU A 50 -15.05 11.62 104.46
CA GLU A 50 -15.97 11.28 105.55
C GLU A 50 -15.31 11.20 106.95
N SER A 51 -13.97 11.20 107.05
CA SER A 51 -13.24 11.02 108.31
C SER A 51 -12.83 12.34 108.97
N SER A 52 -12.82 12.37 110.32
CA SER A 52 -12.53 13.58 111.11
C SER A 52 -11.02 13.88 111.17
N ILE A 53 -10.65 15.15 111.38
CA ILE A 53 -9.26 15.67 111.24
C ILE A 53 -8.19 14.90 112.06
N SER A 54 -8.58 14.27 113.16
CA SER A 54 -7.68 13.48 114.02
C SER A 54 -7.43 12.07 113.46
N GLU A 55 -8.45 11.40 112.92
CA GLU A 55 -8.30 10.08 112.26
C GLU A 55 -7.50 10.19 110.96
N LEU A 56 -7.57 11.35 110.29
CA LEU A 56 -6.80 11.65 109.09
C LEU A 56 -5.31 11.77 109.40
N SER A 57 -4.94 12.33 110.56
CA SER A 57 -3.56 12.39 111.02
C SER A 57 -3.00 11.00 111.40
N GLU A 58 -3.83 10.14 112.02
CA GLU A 58 -3.45 8.75 112.31
C GLU A 58 -3.35 7.90 111.04
N LYS A 59 -4.32 7.98 110.12
CA LYS A 59 -4.25 7.32 108.80
C LYS A 59 -3.08 7.82 107.96
N GLN A 60 -2.74 9.12 108.01
CA GLN A 60 -1.56 9.67 107.33
C GLN A 60 -0.26 9.14 107.95
N ASN A 61 -0.21 8.96 109.27
CA ASN A 61 0.92 8.33 109.93
C ASN A 61 1.02 6.83 109.58
N GLU A 62 -0.10 6.10 109.51
CA GLU A 62 -0.11 4.72 109.03
C GLU A 62 0.31 4.59 107.56
N LEU A 63 -0.10 5.51 106.69
CA LEU A 63 0.34 5.57 105.30
C LEU A 63 1.82 5.90 105.19
N ASN A 64 2.31 6.86 105.97
CA ASN A 64 3.74 7.16 105.99
C ASN A 64 4.55 5.96 106.51
N ILE A 65 4.00 5.19 107.46
CA ILE A 65 4.64 3.96 107.93
C ILE A 65 4.58 2.87 106.84
N LYS A 66 3.45 2.70 106.15
CA LYS A 66 3.30 1.73 105.04
C LYS A 66 4.14 2.11 103.82
N ASP A 67 4.24 3.38 103.48
CA ASP A 67 5.07 3.90 102.39
C ASP A 67 6.55 3.80 102.75
N ARG A 68 6.94 4.12 103.99
CA ARG A 68 8.31 3.85 104.47
C ARG A 68 8.64 2.36 104.48
N LYS A 69 7.67 1.50 104.78
CA LYS A 69 7.86 0.04 104.73
C LYS A 69 7.95 -0.45 103.28
N ALA A 70 7.09 0.02 102.38
CA ALA A 70 7.13 -0.32 100.96
C ALA A 70 8.40 0.22 100.28
N THR A 71 8.87 1.41 100.64
CA THR A 71 10.14 1.95 100.14
C THR A 71 11.32 1.18 100.71
N TYR A 72 11.29 0.75 101.97
CA TYR A 72 12.31 -0.14 102.53
C TYR A 72 12.31 -1.51 101.82
N ASP A 73 11.13 -2.12 101.63
CA ASP A 73 10.98 -3.41 100.94
C ASP A 73 11.40 -3.31 99.46
N LEU A 74 11.04 -2.22 98.77
CA LEU A 74 11.49 -1.95 97.41
C LEU A 74 13.00 -1.70 97.34
N VAL A 75 13.59 -0.98 98.29
CA VAL A 75 15.04 -0.79 98.33
C VAL A 75 15.75 -2.11 98.63
N GLU A 76 15.21 -2.95 99.51
CA GLU A 76 15.77 -4.27 99.82
C GLU A 76 15.68 -5.21 98.60
N ILE A 77 14.57 -5.21 97.87
CA ILE A 77 14.39 -5.97 96.62
C ILE A 77 15.29 -5.40 95.52
N MET A 78 15.36 -4.07 95.36
CA MET A 78 16.23 -3.41 94.38
C MET A 78 17.71 -3.63 94.67
N GLN A 79 18.10 -3.81 95.94
CA GLN A 79 19.48 -4.16 96.31
C GLN A 79 19.77 -5.65 96.09
N LYS A 80 18.80 -6.55 96.33
CA LYS A 80 18.97 -8.00 96.14
C LYS A 80 18.90 -8.43 94.67
N GLU A 81 18.06 -7.78 93.87
CA GLU A 81 17.75 -8.15 92.48
C GLU A 81 18.16 -7.05 91.47
N TYR A 82 19.13 -6.20 91.84
CA TYR A 82 19.60 -5.10 90.99
C TYR A 82 19.95 -5.56 89.57
N ASP A 83 20.64 -6.69 89.43
CA ASP A 83 21.01 -7.26 88.12
C ASP A 83 19.79 -7.71 87.30
N HIS A 84 18.75 -8.26 87.95
CA HIS A 84 17.51 -8.61 87.26
C HIS A 84 16.77 -7.36 86.80
N PHE A 85 16.79 -6.28 87.58
CA PHE A 85 16.17 -5.02 87.16
C PHE A 85 16.94 -4.35 86.02
N ILE A 86 18.28 -4.35 86.06
CA ILE A 86 19.11 -3.82 84.97
C ILE A 86 18.93 -4.66 83.69
N THR A 87 18.87 -5.99 83.79
CA THR A 87 18.57 -6.84 82.63
C THR A 87 17.17 -6.59 82.09
N VAL A 88 16.14 -6.45 82.94
CA VAL A 88 14.77 -6.10 82.52
C VAL A 88 14.71 -4.72 81.86
N LEU A 89 15.40 -3.72 82.41
CA LEU A 89 15.50 -2.40 81.80
C LEU A 89 16.24 -2.45 80.45
N ASN A 90 17.29 -3.25 80.35
CA ASN A 90 18.01 -3.48 79.09
C ASN A 90 17.15 -4.21 78.07
N TYR A 91 16.35 -5.21 78.48
CA TYR A 91 15.37 -5.88 77.62
C TYR A 91 14.28 -4.91 77.17
N LYS A 92 13.77 -4.05 78.06
CA LYS A 92 12.79 -3.01 77.71
C LYS A 92 13.36 -2.00 76.72
N ASN A 93 14.60 -1.55 76.91
CA ASN A 93 15.27 -0.62 76.02
C ASN A 93 15.62 -1.27 74.67
N SER A 94 16.07 -2.53 74.68
CA SER A 94 16.32 -3.32 73.47
C SER A 94 15.04 -3.59 72.68
N PHE A 95 13.94 -3.89 73.38
CA PHE A 95 12.62 -4.06 72.80
C PHE A 95 12.10 -2.76 72.17
N SER A 96 12.20 -1.64 72.89
CA SER A 96 11.83 -0.32 72.36
C SER A 96 12.66 0.06 71.12
N ARG A 97 13.98 -0.21 71.15
CA ARG A 97 14.85 0.01 69.99
C ARG A 97 14.49 -0.89 68.81
N SER A 98 14.20 -2.16 69.05
CA SER A 98 13.76 -3.10 68.01
C SER A 98 12.42 -2.70 67.41
N PHE A 99 11.50 -2.17 68.23
CA PHE A 99 10.22 -1.65 67.77
C PHE A 99 10.41 -0.40 66.89
N ASN A 100 11.30 0.52 67.28
CA ASN A 100 11.61 1.69 66.44
C ASN A 100 12.27 1.29 65.10
N ILE A 101 13.13 0.26 65.11
CA ILE A 101 13.73 -0.29 63.87
C ILE A 101 12.65 -0.93 63.00
N LEU A 102 11.73 -1.68 63.61
CA LEU A 102 10.61 -2.30 62.89
C LEU A 102 9.72 -1.23 62.27
N ASP A 103 9.37 -0.19 63.02
CA ASP A 103 8.58 0.94 62.52
C ASP A 103 9.30 1.68 61.37
N GLU A 104 10.61 1.90 61.49
CA GLU A 104 11.40 2.47 60.39
C GLU A 104 11.40 1.55 59.15
N SER A 105 11.47 0.23 59.34
CA SER A 105 11.43 -0.75 58.25
C SER A 105 10.05 -0.85 57.58
N VAL A 106 8.98 -0.73 58.36
CA VAL A 106 7.60 -0.72 57.88
C VAL A 106 7.34 0.57 57.10
N ASN A 107 7.82 1.71 57.60
CA ASN A 107 7.75 2.98 56.88
C ASN A 107 8.56 2.93 55.57
N LYS A 108 9.75 2.33 55.58
CA LYS A 108 10.52 2.09 54.34
C LYS A 108 9.74 1.23 53.36
N ILE A 109 9.14 0.12 53.81
CA ILE A 109 8.30 -0.74 52.96
C ILE A 109 7.09 0.03 52.41
N GLN A 110 6.46 0.87 53.23
CA GLN A 110 5.33 1.68 52.78
C GLN A 110 5.74 2.70 51.71
N THR A 111 6.90 3.34 51.86
CA THR A 111 7.46 4.24 50.84
C THR A 111 7.88 3.50 49.56
N THR A 112 8.41 2.27 49.67
CA THR A 112 8.76 1.49 48.48
C THR A 112 7.53 0.94 47.76
N ILE A 113 6.49 0.50 48.49
CA ILE A 113 5.22 0.05 47.90
C ILE A 113 4.54 1.22 47.17
N THR A 114 4.51 2.40 47.75
CA THR A 114 3.94 3.60 47.09
C THR A 114 4.74 3.99 45.86
N SER A 115 6.08 3.98 45.93
CA SER A 115 6.94 4.22 44.77
C SER A 115 6.80 3.16 43.66
N ILE A 116 6.62 1.89 44.03
CA ILE A 116 6.35 0.80 43.07
C ILE A 116 4.98 1.00 42.43
N ASN A 117 3.95 1.32 43.20
CA ASN A 117 2.62 1.58 42.66
C ASN A 117 2.62 2.78 41.69
N GLU A 118 3.32 3.87 42.01
CA GLU A 118 3.50 4.99 41.09
C GLU A 118 4.20 4.55 39.79
N LYS A 119 5.25 3.74 39.88
CA LYS A 119 5.94 3.20 38.69
C LYS A 119 5.07 2.23 37.89
N VAL A 120 4.23 1.42 38.54
CA VAL A 120 3.30 0.49 37.88
C VAL A 120 2.20 1.27 37.17
N LEU A 121 1.64 2.32 37.78
CA LEU A 121 0.66 3.20 37.13
C LEU A 121 1.27 3.94 35.92
N ASN A 122 2.51 4.43 36.07
CA ASN A 122 3.25 5.01 34.95
C ASN A 122 3.51 3.96 33.85
N PHE A 123 3.83 2.72 34.23
CA PHE A 123 4.03 1.63 33.27
C PHE A 123 2.74 1.25 32.55
N GLU A 124 1.59 1.26 33.22
CA GLU A 124 0.30 0.97 32.61
C GLU A 124 -0.09 2.01 31.56
N SER A 125 0.14 3.30 31.85
CA SER A 125 -0.05 4.38 30.86
C SER A 125 0.89 4.28 29.65
N LEU A 126 2.15 3.88 29.88
CA LEU A 126 3.10 3.63 28.79
C LEU A 126 2.72 2.37 28.00
N LYS A 127 2.25 1.32 28.68
CA LYS A 127 1.83 0.06 28.09
C LYS A 127 0.68 0.26 27.11
N ASP A 128 -0.28 1.14 27.41
CA ASP A 128 -1.37 1.42 26.47
C ASP A 128 -0.87 2.05 25.16
N GLY A 129 0.05 3.01 25.23
CA GLY A 129 0.69 3.58 24.02
C GLY A 129 1.59 2.57 23.28
N PHE A 130 2.31 1.71 24.01
CA PHE A 130 3.09 0.63 23.40
C PHE A 130 2.20 -0.47 22.81
N ASN A 131 1.03 -0.74 23.38
CA ASN A 131 0.10 -1.72 22.85
C ASN A 131 -0.45 -1.28 21.50
N GLU A 132 -0.78 0.01 21.32
CA GLU A 132 -1.19 0.55 20.01
C GLU A 132 -0.10 0.32 18.97
N ILE A 133 1.14 0.71 19.28
CA ILE A 133 2.30 0.49 18.41
C ILE A 133 2.55 -1.00 18.15
N LEU A 134 2.44 -1.86 19.17
CA LEU A 134 2.59 -3.31 19.04
C LEU A 134 1.46 -3.91 18.20
N THR A 135 0.24 -3.39 18.28
CA THR A 135 -0.87 -3.81 17.44
C THR A 135 -0.64 -3.40 15.99
N GLU A 136 -0.14 -2.19 15.73
CA GLU A 136 0.26 -1.76 14.39
C GLU A 136 1.39 -2.64 13.83
N PHE A 137 2.45 -2.90 14.60
CA PHE A 137 3.53 -3.78 14.18
C PHE A 137 3.06 -5.23 13.95
N ARG A 138 2.14 -5.72 14.78
CA ARG A 138 1.56 -7.05 14.62
C ARG A 138 0.70 -7.15 13.37
N LEU A 139 -0.10 -6.11 13.07
CA LEU A 139 -0.87 -6.00 11.84
C LEU A 139 0.06 -5.92 10.63
N LEU A 140 1.10 -5.08 10.69
CA LEU A 140 2.11 -4.97 9.64
C LEU A 140 2.79 -6.32 9.37
N HIS A 141 3.18 -7.04 10.42
CA HIS A 141 3.80 -8.35 10.29
C HIS A 141 2.83 -9.39 9.70
N GLN A 142 1.56 -9.36 10.10
CA GLN A 142 0.53 -10.24 9.55
C GLN A 142 0.27 -9.98 8.06
N TYR A 143 0.32 -8.73 7.63
CA TYR A 143 0.09 -8.34 6.23
C TYR A 143 1.38 -8.18 5.39
N GLN A 144 2.54 -8.47 5.98
CA GLN A 144 3.85 -8.28 5.33
C GLN A 144 3.96 -9.05 4.01
N GLU A 145 3.48 -10.30 3.98
CA GLU A 145 3.52 -11.13 2.75
C GLU A 145 2.61 -10.58 1.66
N TYR A 146 1.43 -10.06 2.01
CA TYR A 146 0.50 -9.47 1.05
C TYR A 146 1.05 -8.17 0.46
N ILE A 147 1.69 -7.34 1.30
CA ILE A 147 2.36 -6.12 0.87
C ILE A 147 3.54 -6.45 -0.05
N LEU A 148 4.33 -7.49 0.29
CA LEU A 148 5.43 -7.93 -0.57
C LEU A 148 4.91 -8.42 -1.94
N ASN A 149 3.88 -9.25 -1.94
CA ASN A 149 3.24 -9.72 -3.18
C ASN A 149 2.71 -8.56 -4.03
N LEU A 150 2.19 -7.51 -3.40
CA LEU A 150 1.76 -6.28 -4.08
C LEU A 150 2.96 -5.60 -4.78
N PHE A 151 4.09 -5.48 -4.09
CA PHE A 151 5.31 -4.92 -4.67
C PHE A 151 5.97 -5.81 -5.72
N GLU A 152 5.69 -7.11 -5.74
CA GLU A 152 6.20 -8.01 -6.76
C GLU A 152 5.48 -7.88 -8.10
N ILE A 153 4.28 -7.27 -8.14
CA ILE A 153 3.46 -7.13 -9.36
C ILE A 153 4.23 -6.55 -10.56
N PRO A 154 5.00 -5.45 -10.46
CA PRO A 154 5.77 -4.93 -11.58
C PRO A 154 6.82 -5.91 -12.10
N SER A 155 7.49 -6.63 -11.19
CA SER A 155 8.49 -7.65 -11.55
C SER A 155 7.86 -8.87 -12.23
N LEU A 156 6.66 -9.25 -11.79
CA LEU A 156 5.86 -10.31 -12.39
C LEU A 156 5.42 -9.91 -13.81
N ILE A 157 4.99 -8.66 -14.00
CA ILE A 157 4.67 -8.12 -15.33
C ILE A 157 5.89 -8.20 -16.25
N GLU A 158 7.07 -7.79 -15.77
CA GLU A 158 8.31 -7.87 -16.56
C GLU A 158 8.63 -9.32 -16.97
N THR A 159 8.45 -10.27 -16.05
CA THR A 159 8.66 -11.69 -16.30
C THR A 159 7.65 -12.25 -17.31
N CYS A 160 6.37 -11.89 -17.20
CA CYS A 160 5.33 -12.26 -18.15
C CYS A 160 5.63 -11.71 -19.56
N ILE A 161 6.14 -10.48 -19.66
CA ILE A 161 6.53 -9.87 -20.94
C ILE A 161 7.70 -10.63 -21.57
N LYS A 162 8.73 -10.97 -20.80
CA LYS A 162 9.87 -11.77 -21.29
C LYS A 162 9.45 -13.16 -21.77
N ASN A 163 8.46 -13.75 -21.13
CA ASN A 163 7.95 -15.08 -21.47
C ASN A 163 6.90 -15.09 -22.60
N ASN A 164 6.58 -13.94 -23.23
CA ASN A 164 5.52 -13.77 -24.22
C ASN A 164 4.09 -14.06 -23.71
N ASN A 165 3.88 -14.09 -22.39
CA ASN A 165 2.56 -14.25 -21.77
C ASN A 165 1.86 -12.89 -21.60
N TYR A 166 1.49 -12.28 -22.72
CA TYR A 166 0.94 -10.92 -22.74
C TYR A 166 -0.46 -10.80 -22.11
N SER A 167 -1.26 -11.88 -22.12
CA SER A 167 -2.61 -11.87 -21.53
C SER A 167 -2.59 -11.69 -20.02
N GLU A 168 -1.69 -12.39 -19.33
CA GLU A 168 -1.53 -12.29 -17.88
C GLU A 168 -0.93 -10.93 -17.49
N ALA A 169 0.07 -10.47 -18.25
CA ALA A 169 0.66 -9.14 -18.06
C ALA A 169 -0.41 -8.04 -18.13
N ILE A 170 -1.33 -8.09 -19.09
CA ILE A 170 -2.42 -7.10 -19.21
C ILE A 170 -3.40 -7.19 -18.04
N ASN A 171 -3.73 -8.40 -17.58
CA ASN A 171 -4.59 -8.56 -16.40
C ASN A 171 -3.94 -7.94 -15.16
N LEU A 172 -2.64 -8.19 -14.95
CA LEU A 172 -1.86 -7.59 -13.86
C LEU A 172 -1.77 -6.06 -13.97
N ILE A 173 -1.56 -5.52 -15.17
CA ILE A 173 -1.59 -4.07 -15.40
C ILE A 173 -2.97 -3.49 -15.07
N SER A 174 -4.05 -4.16 -15.48
CA SER A 174 -5.42 -3.72 -15.17
C SER A 174 -5.71 -3.76 -13.67
N TYR A 175 -5.17 -4.76 -12.96
CA TYR A 175 -5.28 -4.88 -11.51
C TYR A 175 -4.48 -3.77 -10.81
N GLY A 176 -3.25 -3.51 -11.24
CA GLY A 176 -2.43 -2.42 -10.71
C GLY A 176 -3.04 -1.03 -10.92
N LYS A 177 -3.66 -0.78 -12.09
CA LYS A 177 -4.40 0.47 -12.34
C LYS A 177 -5.63 0.59 -11.42
N LYS A 178 -6.43 -0.47 -11.25
CA LYS A 178 -7.58 -0.49 -10.33
C LYS A 178 -7.19 -0.26 -8.86
N LEU A 179 -6.09 -0.87 -8.41
CA LEU A 179 -5.54 -0.62 -7.07
C LEU A 179 -5.17 0.85 -6.86
N GLY A 180 -4.63 1.50 -7.90
CA GLY A 180 -4.33 2.93 -7.88
C GLY A 180 -5.57 3.81 -7.74
N ASP A 181 -6.66 3.42 -8.41
CA ASP A 181 -7.94 4.14 -8.33
C ASP A 181 -8.62 3.98 -6.96
N GLU A 182 -8.55 2.77 -6.37
CA GLU A 182 -9.15 2.48 -5.06
C GLU A 182 -8.39 3.12 -3.88
N TYR A 183 -7.05 3.20 -3.96
CA TYR A 183 -6.20 3.63 -2.85
C TYR A 183 -5.36 4.87 -3.18
N PHE A 184 -6.00 5.94 -3.67
CA PHE A 184 -5.30 7.17 -4.08
C PHE A 184 -4.49 7.86 -2.95
N GLN A 185 -4.89 7.66 -1.69
CA GLN A 185 -4.33 8.35 -0.53
C GLN A 185 -2.93 7.87 -0.11
N ILE A 186 -2.46 6.73 -0.62
CA ILE A 186 -1.20 6.11 -0.20
C ILE A 186 -0.12 6.36 -1.26
N ASP A 187 0.90 7.16 -0.91
CA ASP A 187 2.01 7.53 -1.82
C ASP A 187 2.77 6.31 -2.38
N ILE A 188 2.94 5.28 -1.55
CA ILE A 188 3.59 4.02 -1.94
C ILE A 188 2.84 3.32 -3.09
N ILE A 189 1.51 3.34 -3.05
CA ILE A 189 0.68 2.75 -4.11
C ILE A 189 0.76 3.61 -5.37
N GLN A 190 0.84 4.94 -5.24
CA GLN A 190 1.06 5.82 -6.38
C GLN A 190 2.39 5.54 -7.10
N ASP A 191 3.46 5.29 -6.34
CA ASP A 191 4.74 4.90 -6.94
C ASP A 191 4.68 3.52 -7.61
N LEU A 192 3.95 2.56 -7.03
CA LEU A 192 3.67 1.29 -7.68
C LEU A 192 2.89 1.48 -8.99
N VAL A 193 1.86 2.32 -9.01
CA VAL A 193 1.07 2.62 -10.21
C VAL A 193 1.93 3.25 -11.30
N LYS A 194 2.86 4.16 -10.94
CA LYS A 194 3.85 4.70 -11.89
C LYS A 194 4.71 3.58 -12.49
N GLN A 195 5.17 2.63 -11.69
CA GLN A 195 5.94 1.47 -12.18
C GLN A 195 5.09 0.58 -13.09
N VAL A 196 3.82 0.33 -12.75
CA VAL A 196 2.89 -0.45 -13.60
C VAL A 196 2.63 0.27 -14.93
N ASN A 197 2.50 1.59 -14.92
CA ASN A 197 2.37 2.39 -16.16
C ASN A 197 3.63 2.32 -17.01
N TYR A 198 4.82 2.41 -16.40
CA TYR A 198 6.08 2.19 -17.12
C TYR A 198 6.14 0.80 -17.76
N MET A 199 5.67 -0.24 -17.06
CA MET A 199 5.58 -1.60 -17.63
C MET A 199 4.53 -1.71 -18.74
N SER A 200 3.42 -0.97 -18.65
CA SER A 200 2.44 -0.84 -19.75
C SER A 200 3.07 -0.27 -21.01
N GLU A 201 3.83 0.83 -20.89
CA GLU A 201 4.57 1.41 -22.02
C GLU A 201 5.62 0.45 -22.59
N TYR A 202 6.33 -0.27 -21.72
CA TYR A 202 7.30 -1.28 -22.14
C TYR A 202 6.64 -2.43 -22.92
N LEU A 203 5.50 -2.93 -22.44
CA LEU A 203 4.68 -3.92 -23.13
C LEU A 203 4.26 -3.42 -24.52
N GLN A 204 3.80 -2.17 -24.61
CA GLN A 204 3.39 -1.60 -25.91
C GLN A 204 4.55 -1.51 -26.88
N ARG A 205 5.72 -1.06 -26.44
CA ARG A 205 6.92 -1.01 -27.30
C ARG A 205 7.28 -2.40 -27.82
N GLN A 206 7.23 -3.42 -26.95
CA GLN A 206 7.43 -4.82 -27.35
C GLN A 206 6.40 -5.29 -28.39
N LEU A 207 5.11 -5.03 -28.15
CA LEU A 207 4.03 -5.38 -29.09
C LEU A 207 4.16 -4.65 -30.45
N LEU A 208 4.59 -3.39 -30.44
CA LEU A 208 4.86 -2.62 -31.67
C LEU A 208 6.08 -3.13 -32.42
N LEU A 209 7.12 -3.58 -31.70
CA LEU A 209 8.28 -4.23 -32.31
C LEU A 209 7.89 -5.56 -32.96
N LEU A 210 7.06 -6.36 -32.29
CA LEU A 210 6.47 -7.55 -32.89
C LEU A 210 5.71 -7.18 -34.16
N LEU A 211 4.88 -6.12 -34.14
CA LEU A 211 4.08 -5.67 -35.29
C LEU A 211 4.90 -5.30 -36.54
N LYS A 212 6.14 -4.83 -36.34
CA LYS A 212 7.10 -4.50 -37.41
C LYS A 212 7.83 -5.74 -37.96
N GLY A 213 7.71 -6.90 -37.32
CA GLY A 213 8.34 -8.15 -37.75
C GLY A 213 7.50 -9.00 -38.71
N THR A 214 8.02 -10.19 -39.02
CA THR A 214 7.27 -11.24 -39.72
C THR A 214 6.18 -11.80 -38.80
N ILE A 215 4.91 -11.57 -39.12
CA ILE A 215 3.81 -12.01 -38.26
C ILE A 215 2.71 -12.69 -39.07
N LYS A 216 2.25 -13.83 -38.57
CA LYS A 216 1.09 -14.57 -39.07
C LYS A 216 -0.22 -13.90 -38.65
N LEU A 217 -1.28 -14.09 -39.43
CA LEU A 217 -2.61 -13.51 -39.15
C LEU A 217 -3.06 -13.70 -37.68
N THR A 218 -2.90 -14.90 -37.12
CA THR A 218 -3.34 -15.24 -35.76
C THR A 218 -2.59 -14.44 -34.68
N GLU A 219 -1.30 -14.24 -34.85
CA GLU A 219 -0.47 -13.42 -33.96
C GLU A 219 -0.79 -11.94 -34.12
N ALA A 220 -1.03 -11.45 -35.35
CA ALA A 220 -1.42 -10.07 -35.60
C ALA A 220 -2.75 -9.72 -34.92
N ILE A 221 -3.72 -10.64 -35.00
CA ILE A 221 -5.00 -10.54 -34.29
C ILE A 221 -4.73 -10.40 -32.79
N LYS A 222 -3.96 -11.32 -32.19
CA LYS A 222 -3.63 -11.30 -30.76
C LYS A 222 -2.94 -9.99 -30.33
N VAL A 223 -1.92 -9.55 -31.05
CA VAL A 223 -1.16 -8.32 -30.76
C VAL A 223 -2.06 -7.09 -30.78
N ILE A 224 -2.92 -6.94 -31.80
CA ILE A 224 -3.87 -5.82 -31.86
C ILE A 224 -4.94 -5.93 -30.78
N GLY A 225 -5.38 -7.15 -30.46
CA GLY A 225 -6.27 -7.41 -29.33
C GLY A 225 -5.67 -6.98 -27.99
N TYR A 226 -4.39 -7.27 -27.78
CA TYR A 226 -3.64 -6.84 -26.59
C TYR A 226 -3.50 -5.32 -26.53
N LEU A 227 -3.14 -4.66 -27.64
CA LEU A 227 -3.08 -3.19 -27.72
C LEU A 227 -4.44 -2.52 -27.51
N ARG A 228 -5.53 -3.15 -27.93
CA ARG A 228 -6.89 -2.68 -27.66
C ARG A 228 -7.22 -2.75 -26.17
N ARG A 229 -6.80 -3.83 -25.49
CA ARG A 229 -7.06 -4.05 -24.06
C ARG A 229 -6.24 -3.15 -23.13
N THR A 230 -5.09 -2.67 -23.56
CA THR A 230 -4.30 -1.69 -22.79
C THR A 230 -4.97 -0.30 -22.71
N ASN A 231 -6.03 -0.07 -23.51
CA ASN A 231 -6.94 1.08 -23.45
C ASN A 231 -6.31 2.47 -23.63
N GLU A 232 -5.20 2.55 -24.35
CA GLU A 232 -4.47 3.81 -24.57
C GLU A 232 -4.56 4.31 -26.03
N PHE A 233 -5.00 3.47 -26.97
CA PHE A 233 -5.10 3.82 -28.38
C PHE A 233 -6.54 3.85 -28.87
N LEU A 234 -6.86 4.85 -29.69
CA LEU A 234 -8.11 4.87 -30.45
C LEU A 234 -8.08 3.80 -31.55
N GLU A 235 -9.25 3.30 -31.95
CA GLU A 235 -9.29 2.25 -32.98
C GLU A 235 -8.71 2.73 -34.32
N ILE A 236 -8.88 4.02 -34.63
CA ILE A 236 -8.32 4.65 -35.83
C ILE A 236 -6.78 4.70 -35.75
N GLU A 237 -6.22 4.98 -34.58
CA GLU A 237 -4.77 4.98 -34.36
C GLU A 237 -4.19 3.58 -34.52
N LEU A 238 -4.87 2.55 -33.99
CA LEU A 238 -4.48 1.15 -34.18
C LEU A 238 -4.50 0.76 -35.66
N CYS A 239 -5.50 1.20 -36.42
CA CYS A 239 -5.56 0.99 -37.86
C CYS A 239 -4.33 1.63 -38.55
N TYR A 240 -3.96 2.85 -38.15
CA TYR A 240 -2.83 3.58 -38.74
C TYR A 240 -1.50 2.92 -38.40
N ILE A 241 -1.30 2.60 -37.11
CA ILE A 241 -0.12 1.89 -36.60
C ILE A 241 0.06 0.55 -37.33
N PHE A 242 -1.03 -0.18 -37.56
CA PHE A 242 -0.99 -1.44 -38.30
C PHE A 242 -0.52 -1.23 -39.74
N LEU A 243 -1.18 -0.35 -40.49
CA LEU A 243 -0.83 -0.09 -41.88
C LEU A 243 0.61 0.42 -42.02
N LEU A 244 1.02 1.36 -41.16
CA LEU A 244 2.37 1.92 -41.16
C LEU A 244 3.42 0.86 -40.82
N SER A 245 3.18 0.03 -39.80
CA SER A 245 4.13 -1.00 -39.40
C SER A 245 4.33 -2.04 -40.51
N ARG A 246 3.24 -2.42 -41.18
CA ARG A 246 3.32 -3.38 -42.30
C ARG A 246 3.91 -2.78 -43.57
N TRP A 247 3.62 -1.51 -43.85
CA TRP A 247 4.28 -0.79 -44.94
C TRP A 247 5.79 -0.71 -44.71
N ASN A 248 6.23 -0.28 -43.53
CA ASN A 248 7.66 -0.20 -43.20
C ASN A 248 8.37 -1.56 -43.30
N TYR A 249 7.67 -2.65 -42.92
CA TYR A 249 8.20 -4.00 -43.10
C TYR A 249 8.38 -4.36 -44.58
N MET A 250 7.36 -4.09 -45.41
CA MET A 250 7.43 -4.32 -46.86
C MET A 250 8.50 -3.46 -47.52
N ASP A 251 8.60 -2.18 -47.17
CA ASP A 251 9.60 -1.25 -47.69
C ASP A 251 11.03 -1.65 -47.30
N GLY A 252 11.22 -2.18 -46.09
CA GLY A 252 12.48 -2.80 -45.68
C GLY A 252 12.88 -4.00 -46.56
N LEU A 253 11.93 -4.86 -46.94
CA LEU A 253 12.19 -5.97 -47.86
C LEU A 253 12.55 -5.48 -49.26
N ILE A 254 11.83 -4.49 -49.77
CA ILE A 254 12.10 -3.87 -51.08
C ILE A 254 13.48 -3.19 -51.09
N SER A 255 13.84 -2.50 -50.01
CA SER A 255 15.15 -1.85 -49.85
C SER A 255 16.30 -2.86 -49.83
N ASN A 256 16.10 -4.04 -49.24
CA ASN A 256 17.09 -5.12 -49.28
C ASN A 256 17.28 -5.67 -50.71
N LEU A 257 16.20 -5.81 -51.49
CA LEU A 257 16.28 -6.21 -52.90
C LEU A 257 17.02 -5.17 -53.76
N ASN A 258 16.77 -3.88 -53.50
CA ASN A 258 17.40 -2.77 -54.20
C ASN A 258 18.93 -2.79 -54.11
N SER A 259 19.51 -3.43 -53.10
CA SER A 259 20.97 -3.52 -52.94
C SER A 259 21.60 -4.65 -53.75
N SER A 260 20.84 -5.71 -54.04
CA SER A 260 21.35 -6.94 -54.68
C SER A 260 21.13 -6.98 -56.21
N ASN A 261 20.04 -6.38 -56.70
CA ASN A 261 19.58 -6.57 -58.08
C ASN A 261 19.65 -5.30 -58.96
N LYS A 262 20.49 -4.30 -58.62
CA LYS A 262 20.60 -3.06 -59.42
C LYS A 262 21.04 -3.30 -60.87
N ASP A 263 21.77 -4.38 -61.11
CA ASP A 263 22.37 -4.67 -62.42
C ASP A 263 21.37 -5.31 -63.41
N ASN A 264 20.23 -5.85 -62.95
CA ASN A 264 19.25 -6.55 -63.78
C ASN A 264 17.81 -6.08 -63.51
N PRO A 265 17.29 -5.09 -64.27
CA PRO A 265 15.97 -4.51 -64.04
C PRO A 265 14.81 -5.52 -64.16
N GLU A 266 14.94 -6.52 -65.04
CA GLU A 266 13.92 -7.57 -65.19
C GLU A 266 13.80 -8.48 -63.96
N LYS A 267 14.93 -8.93 -63.42
CA LYS A 267 14.96 -9.81 -62.25
C LYS A 267 14.44 -9.05 -61.03
N TYR A 268 14.87 -7.80 -60.90
CA TYR A 268 14.37 -6.89 -59.87
C TYR A 268 12.84 -6.73 -59.93
N LEU A 269 12.27 -6.39 -61.09
CA LEU A 269 10.82 -6.22 -61.22
C LEU A 269 10.04 -7.52 -60.94
N LYS A 270 10.55 -8.67 -61.39
CA LYS A 270 9.92 -9.98 -61.12
C LYS A 270 9.86 -10.29 -59.63
N GLU A 271 10.93 -10.02 -58.88
CA GLU A 271 10.99 -10.22 -57.43
C GLU A 271 10.16 -9.17 -56.67
N TYR A 272 10.25 -7.90 -57.08
CA TYR A 272 9.46 -6.79 -56.52
C TYR A 272 7.96 -7.06 -56.61
N ILE A 273 7.45 -7.44 -57.79
CA ILE A 273 6.02 -7.75 -57.99
C ILE A 273 5.60 -8.94 -57.11
N GLY A 274 6.49 -9.92 -56.92
CA GLY A 274 6.25 -11.07 -56.04
C GLY A 274 6.04 -10.65 -54.58
N ILE A 275 6.99 -9.88 -54.04
CA ILE A 275 6.92 -9.32 -52.68
C ILE A 275 5.70 -8.41 -52.53
N PHE A 276 5.51 -7.49 -53.48
CA PHE A 276 4.38 -6.56 -53.47
C PHE A 276 3.05 -7.31 -53.43
N ARG A 277 2.85 -8.32 -54.29
CA ARG A 277 1.60 -9.09 -54.33
C ARG A 277 1.33 -9.82 -53.01
N GLU A 278 2.34 -10.51 -52.48
CA GLU A 278 2.18 -11.30 -51.26
C GLU A 278 1.87 -10.42 -50.05
N HIS A 279 2.66 -9.36 -49.84
CA HIS A 279 2.50 -8.50 -48.67
C HIS A 279 1.29 -7.57 -48.79
N SER A 280 0.98 -7.04 -49.97
CA SER A 280 -0.23 -6.24 -50.16
C SER A 280 -1.49 -7.08 -49.87
N PHE A 281 -1.59 -8.28 -50.45
CA PHE A 281 -2.70 -9.20 -50.18
C PHE A 281 -2.84 -9.51 -48.69
N ASN A 282 -1.74 -9.81 -48.00
CA ASN A 282 -1.74 -10.07 -46.57
C ASN A 282 -2.21 -8.85 -45.77
N ILE A 283 -1.72 -7.64 -46.08
CA ILE A 283 -2.11 -6.40 -45.38
C ILE A 283 -3.62 -6.15 -45.53
N PHE A 284 -4.14 -6.18 -46.76
CA PHE A 284 -5.56 -5.93 -47.01
C PHE A 284 -6.45 -7.02 -46.39
N SER A 285 -6.04 -8.28 -46.50
CA SER A 285 -6.76 -9.40 -45.88
C SER A 285 -6.80 -9.26 -44.35
N TYR A 286 -5.65 -9.00 -43.73
CA TYR A 286 -5.53 -8.90 -42.28
C TYR A 286 -6.31 -7.68 -41.77
N TYR A 287 -6.19 -6.54 -42.44
CA TYR A 287 -6.95 -5.34 -42.09
C TYR A 287 -8.47 -5.58 -42.16
N THR A 288 -8.92 -6.21 -43.25
CA THR A 288 -10.35 -6.52 -43.43
C THR A 288 -10.86 -7.45 -42.34
N LEU A 289 -10.07 -8.47 -41.97
CA LEU A 289 -10.41 -9.41 -40.92
C LEU A 289 -10.39 -8.80 -39.52
N ILE A 290 -9.44 -7.90 -39.23
CA ILE A 290 -9.22 -7.35 -37.89
C ILE A 290 -10.13 -6.15 -37.59
N PHE A 291 -10.42 -5.32 -38.59
CA PHE A 291 -11.06 -4.01 -38.41
C PHE A 291 -12.40 -3.83 -39.17
N LEU A 292 -12.72 -4.67 -40.17
CA LEU A 292 -13.90 -4.49 -41.02
C LEU A 292 -14.98 -5.59 -40.89
N LYS A 293 -14.63 -6.84 -40.55
CA LYS A 293 -15.63 -7.88 -40.29
C LYS A 293 -16.32 -7.63 -38.95
N GLU A 294 -17.65 -7.55 -38.98
CA GLU A 294 -18.54 -7.21 -37.84
C GLU A 294 -18.52 -8.27 -36.71
N GLU A 295 -18.10 -9.49 -37.02
CA GLU A 295 -17.75 -10.47 -36.00
C GLU A 295 -16.29 -10.24 -35.61
N SER A 296 -16.08 -9.35 -34.65
CA SER A 296 -14.88 -9.44 -33.85
C SER A 296 -14.85 -10.85 -33.24
N VAL A 297 -14.04 -11.74 -33.82
CA VAL A 297 -13.69 -13.10 -33.32
C VAL A 297 -13.24 -13.07 -31.83
N PHE A 298 -13.05 -11.87 -31.29
CA PHE A 298 -12.74 -11.52 -29.92
C PHE A 298 -13.85 -11.73 -28.88
N TYR A 299 -15.13 -11.87 -29.23
CA TYR A 299 -16.16 -12.16 -28.21
C TYR A 299 -15.94 -13.52 -27.53
N VAL A 300 -15.20 -14.44 -28.15
CA VAL A 300 -14.85 -15.74 -27.54
C VAL A 300 -13.73 -15.64 -26.49
N PHE A 301 -12.95 -14.55 -26.48
CA PHE A 301 -11.85 -14.34 -25.51
C PHE A 301 -12.18 -13.32 -24.42
N SER A 302 -13.44 -12.88 -24.35
CA SER A 302 -13.92 -11.85 -23.45
C SER A 302 -15.18 -12.34 -22.72
N GLU A 303 -15.03 -13.35 -21.86
CA GLU A 303 -15.97 -13.49 -20.75
C GLU A 303 -15.82 -12.21 -19.89
N ASN A 304 -16.93 -11.48 -19.69
CA ASN A 304 -17.07 -10.27 -18.87
C ASN A 304 -16.99 -8.93 -19.62
N SER A 305 -17.98 -8.63 -20.47
CA SER A 305 -18.51 -7.25 -20.60
C SER A 305 -19.93 -7.24 -21.17
N GLU A 306 -20.88 -7.80 -20.42
CA GLU A 306 -22.28 -7.44 -20.64
C GLU A 306 -22.55 -6.09 -19.97
N ASN A 307 -22.95 -5.11 -20.79
CA ASN A 307 -23.77 -3.93 -20.49
C ASN A 307 -23.24 -2.65 -21.16
N SER A 308 -23.77 -2.32 -22.34
CA SER A 308 -24.12 -0.94 -22.76
C SER A 308 -24.65 -0.92 -24.20
N ILE A 309 -25.82 -1.52 -24.42
CA ILE A 309 -26.57 -1.37 -25.67
C ILE A 309 -27.63 -0.29 -25.41
N SER A 310 -27.39 0.93 -25.92
CA SER A 310 -28.43 1.87 -26.42
C SER A 310 -27.99 3.35 -26.43
N THR A 311 -26.92 3.71 -27.17
CA THR A 311 -26.72 5.11 -27.65
C THR A 311 -25.66 5.33 -28.75
N LYS A 312 -24.97 4.29 -29.26
CA LYS A 312 -23.73 4.41 -30.08
C LYS A 312 -23.88 4.16 -31.60
N ASN A 313 -25.06 4.34 -32.20
CA ASN A 313 -25.26 3.91 -33.60
C ASN A 313 -24.64 4.87 -34.65
N ASN A 314 -24.61 6.18 -34.40
CA ASN A 314 -24.08 7.15 -35.36
C ASN A 314 -22.55 7.27 -35.33
N ASP A 315 -21.94 7.23 -34.13
CA ASP A 315 -20.48 7.31 -33.99
C ASP A 315 -19.78 6.07 -34.55
N ASN A 316 -20.35 4.89 -34.33
CA ASN A 316 -19.81 3.63 -34.84
C ASN A 316 -19.84 3.55 -36.38
N LEU A 317 -20.87 4.15 -37.02
CA LEU A 317 -20.92 4.28 -38.48
C LEU A 317 -19.83 5.21 -39.01
N ASN A 318 -19.63 6.37 -38.38
CA ASN A 318 -18.60 7.33 -38.77
C ASN A 318 -17.18 6.76 -38.61
N GLU A 319 -16.91 6.01 -37.54
CA GLU A 319 -15.66 5.30 -37.34
C GLU A 319 -15.46 4.21 -38.39
N LYS A 320 -16.49 3.41 -38.68
CA LYS A 320 -16.44 2.37 -39.73
C LYS A 320 -16.16 2.95 -41.12
N ILE A 321 -16.78 4.08 -41.45
CA ILE A 321 -16.51 4.81 -42.71
C ILE A 321 -15.06 5.30 -42.72
N SER A 322 -14.57 5.84 -41.61
CA SER A 322 -13.19 6.32 -41.49
C SER A 322 -12.18 5.17 -41.65
N ARG A 323 -12.43 4.00 -41.05
CA ARG A 323 -11.61 2.79 -41.22
C ARG A 323 -11.58 2.31 -42.68
N ARG A 324 -12.72 2.33 -43.38
CA ARG A 324 -12.76 1.98 -44.82
C ARG A 324 -12.01 3.01 -45.67
N ARG A 325 -12.22 4.30 -45.43
CA ARG A 325 -11.53 5.39 -46.15
C ARG A 325 -10.01 5.32 -45.98
N MET A 326 -9.53 4.97 -44.79
CA MET A 326 -8.09 4.83 -44.56
C MET A 326 -7.51 3.66 -45.36
N LEU A 327 -8.24 2.53 -45.44
CA LEU A 327 -7.85 1.42 -46.31
C LEU A 327 -7.82 1.82 -47.79
N SER A 328 -8.83 2.57 -48.25
CA SER A 328 -8.87 3.09 -49.63
C SER A 328 -7.71 4.03 -49.93
N ASN A 329 -7.40 4.96 -49.03
CA ASN A 329 -6.25 5.86 -49.19
C ASN A 329 -4.92 5.09 -49.21
N PHE A 330 -4.78 4.09 -48.34
CA PHE A 330 -3.61 3.22 -48.34
C PHE A 330 -3.49 2.43 -49.64
N ALA A 331 -4.59 1.92 -50.19
CA ALA A 331 -4.61 1.28 -51.50
C ALA A 331 -4.14 2.21 -52.63
N LEU A 332 -4.61 3.45 -52.64
CA LEU A 332 -4.15 4.45 -53.62
C LEU A 332 -2.65 4.72 -53.49
N HIS A 333 -2.12 4.85 -52.27
CA HIS A 333 -0.69 5.02 -52.04
C HIS A 333 0.12 3.81 -52.54
N MET A 334 -0.29 2.58 -52.19
CA MET A 334 0.35 1.33 -52.65
C MET A 334 0.40 1.24 -54.19
N VAL A 335 -0.72 1.56 -54.85
CA VAL A 335 -0.81 1.54 -56.32
C VAL A 335 0.06 2.63 -56.94
N SER A 336 0.13 3.82 -56.33
CA SER A 336 1.01 4.89 -56.77
C SER A 336 2.49 4.48 -56.68
N GLU A 337 2.91 3.82 -55.60
CA GLU A 337 4.29 3.35 -55.43
C GLU A 337 4.64 2.23 -56.43
N LEU A 338 3.69 1.33 -56.71
CA LEU A 338 3.83 0.35 -57.79
C LEU A 338 4.01 1.06 -59.15
N LYS A 339 3.14 2.03 -59.47
CA LYS A 339 3.20 2.81 -60.72
C LYS A 339 4.53 3.54 -60.88
N ASN A 340 5.01 4.20 -59.82
CA ASN A 340 6.30 4.90 -59.81
C ASN A 340 7.47 3.93 -60.06
N THR A 341 7.45 2.76 -59.42
CA THR A 341 8.48 1.74 -59.59
C THR A 341 8.46 1.18 -61.02
N LEU A 342 7.28 0.86 -61.54
CA LEU A 342 7.12 0.36 -62.91
C LEU A 342 7.58 1.38 -63.96
N ALA A 343 7.14 2.64 -63.83
CA ALA A 343 7.54 3.72 -64.74
C ALA A 343 9.07 3.95 -64.75
N LYS A 344 9.75 3.69 -63.63
CA LYS A 344 11.21 3.80 -63.54
C LYS A 344 11.93 2.66 -64.24
N TYR A 345 11.46 1.41 -64.14
CA TYR A 345 12.23 0.25 -64.60
C TYR A 345 11.78 -0.33 -65.95
N ILE A 346 10.51 -0.17 -66.34
CA ILE A 346 9.97 -0.65 -67.62
C ILE A 346 10.72 -0.10 -68.85
N PRO A 347 11.11 1.19 -68.92
CA PRO A 347 11.81 1.73 -70.07
C PRO A 347 13.17 1.08 -70.35
N TYR A 348 13.79 0.47 -69.32
CA TYR A 348 15.09 -0.21 -69.45
C TYR A 348 14.99 -1.64 -69.95
N ILE A 349 13.78 -2.17 -70.17
CA ILE A 349 13.55 -3.51 -70.71
C ILE A 349 13.29 -3.38 -72.21
N SER A 350 14.14 -3.98 -73.02
CA SER A 350 14.01 -3.94 -74.49
C SER A 350 13.07 -5.03 -75.02
N ASP A 351 13.01 -6.19 -74.34
CA ASP A 351 12.28 -7.37 -74.83
C ASP A 351 10.78 -7.30 -74.56
N ASN A 352 9.99 -7.28 -75.65
CA ASN A 352 8.52 -7.25 -75.58
C ASN A 352 7.93 -8.52 -74.95
N GLU A 353 8.58 -9.67 -75.10
CA GLU A 353 8.15 -10.91 -74.44
C GLU A 353 8.27 -10.81 -72.92
N VAL A 354 9.34 -10.20 -72.41
CA VAL A 354 9.51 -10.05 -70.97
C VAL A 354 8.59 -8.97 -70.41
N LYS A 355 8.33 -7.90 -71.17
CA LYS A 355 7.26 -6.94 -70.83
C LYS A 355 5.90 -7.61 -70.73
N ALA A 356 5.54 -8.51 -71.65
CA ALA A 356 4.30 -9.28 -71.60
C ALA A 356 4.22 -10.17 -70.35
N LEU A 357 5.33 -10.84 -69.99
CA LEU A 357 5.39 -11.67 -68.79
C LEU A 357 5.26 -10.84 -67.49
N ILE A 358 5.86 -9.65 -67.46
CA ILE A 358 5.75 -8.72 -66.33
C ILE A 358 4.30 -8.20 -66.24
N LEU A 359 3.70 -7.81 -67.36
CA LEU A 359 2.31 -7.36 -67.41
C LEU A 359 1.36 -8.46 -66.90
N ASN A 360 1.50 -9.70 -67.35
CA ASN A 360 0.70 -10.83 -66.88
C ASN A 360 0.84 -11.06 -65.36
N ARG A 361 2.05 -10.89 -64.80
CA ARG A 361 2.28 -10.99 -63.35
C ARG A 361 1.59 -9.87 -62.58
N ILE A 362 1.59 -8.64 -63.12
CA ILE A 362 0.92 -7.50 -62.49
C ILE A 362 -0.60 -7.65 -62.61
N LEU A 363 -1.12 -8.13 -63.74
CA LEU A 363 -2.56 -8.42 -63.91
C LEU A 363 -3.01 -9.51 -62.94
N HIS A 364 -2.22 -10.56 -62.75
CA HIS A 364 -2.50 -11.56 -61.71
C HIS A 364 -2.42 -10.96 -60.29
N CYS A 365 -1.53 -9.98 -60.05
CA CYS A 365 -1.50 -9.24 -58.78
C CYS A 365 -2.79 -8.42 -58.59
N GLY A 366 -3.22 -7.69 -59.63
CA GLY A 366 -4.49 -6.97 -59.69
C GLY A 366 -5.68 -7.88 -59.39
N GLN A 367 -5.74 -9.05 -60.03
CA GLN A 367 -6.76 -10.07 -59.76
C GLN A 367 -6.79 -10.52 -58.29
N SER A 368 -5.62 -10.75 -57.67
CA SER A 368 -5.56 -11.19 -56.28
C SER A 368 -6.06 -10.11 -55.30
N LEU A 369 -5.80 -8.84 -55.60
CA LEU A 369 -6.24 -7.70 -54.80
C LEU A 369 -7.69 -7.28 -55.11
N GLY A 370 -8.17 -7.51 -56.34
CA GLY A 370 -9.54 -7.27 -56.77
C GLY A 370 -10.55 -8.04 -55.92
N ARG A 371 -10.21 -9.27 -55.50
CA ARG A 371 -11.01 -10.06 -54.56
C ARG A 371 -11.24 -9.40 -53.19
N ILE A 372 -10.36 -8.46 -52.81
CA ILE A 372 -10.46 -7.70 -51.56
C ILE A 372 -11.02 -6.28 -51.81
N GLY A 373 -11.39 -5.97 -53.06
CA GLY A 373 -11.97 -4.69 -53.47
C GLY A 373 -10.94 -3.64 -53.90
N VAL A 374 -9.70 -4.03 -54.21
CA VAL A 374 -8.67 -3.14 -54.75
C VAL A 374 -8.30 -3.59 -56.15
N ASP A 375 -8.96 -3.04 -57.16
CA ASP A 375 -8.59 -3.23 -58.56
C ASP A 375 -7.85 -1.99 -59.10
N PHE A 376 -6.66 -2.22 -59.65
CA PHE A 376 -5.81 -1.19 -60.26
C PHE A 376 -5.40 -1.55 -61.69
N SER A 377 -6.03 -2.57 -62.28
CA SER A 377 -5.71 -3.08 -63.62
C SER A 377 -5.79 -1.97 -64.68
N LEU A 378 -6.77 -1.07 -64.58
CA LEU A 378 -6.91 0.10 -65.45
C LEU A 378 -5.80 1.15 -65.26
N ALA A 379 -5.29 1.31 -64.03
CA ALA A 379 -4.26 2.31 -63.73
C ALA A 379 -2.89 1.97 -64.36
N LEU A 380 -2.73 0.74 -64.83
CA LEU A 380 -1.52 0.23 -65.48
C LEU A 380 -1.48 0.52 -66.98
N VAL A 381 -2.64 0.82 -67.59
CA VAL A 381 -2.77 1.10 -69.03
C VAL A 381 -1.86 2.26 -69.44
N ASP A 382 -1.81 3.31 -68.62
CA ASP A 382 -0.97 4.49 -68.84
C ASP A 382 0.54 4.19 -68.90
N ILE A 383 1.00 3.07 -68.33
CA ILE A 383 2.42 2.76 -68.14
C ILE A 383 2.97 1.92 -69.30
N PHE A 384 2.16 0.99 -69.82
CA PHE A 384 2.56 0.07 -70.90
C PHE A 384 2.17 0.58 -72.30
N GLY A 385 1.26 1.56 -72.39
CA GLY A 385 0.84 2.20 -73.64
C GLY A 385 -0.31 1.48 -74.37
N ASP A 386 -0.81 2.13 -75.43
CA ASP A 386 -2.01 1.71 -76.17
C ASP A 386 -1.90 0.31 -76.81
N GLU A 387 -0.69 -0.16 -77.10
CA GLU A 387 -0.46 -1.49 -77.71
C GLU A 387 -0.89 -2.65 -76.81
N TRP A 388 -0.96 -2.43 -75.49
CA TRP A 388 -1.30 -3.47 -74.52
C TRP A 388 -2.72 -3.30 -73.95
N THR A 389 -3.47 -2.28 -74.39
CA THR A 389 -4.83 -2.02 -73.92
C THR A 389 -5.78 -3.17 -74.20
N ASP A 390 -5.61 -3.83 -75.35
CA ASP A 390 -6.49 -4.92 -75.76
C ASP A 390 -6.24 -6.19 -74.92
N LEU A 391 -4.99 -6.45 -74.53
CA LEU A 391 -4.65 -7.54 -73.62
C LEU A 391 -5.16 -7.29 -72.19
N ILE A 392 -5.11 -6.03 -71.73
CA ILE A 392 -5.64 -5.61 -70.42
C ILE A 392 -7.17 -5.71 -70.40
N LYS A 393 -7.86 -5.19 -71.44
CA LYS A 393 -9.32 -5.28 -71.58
C LYS A 393 -9.81 -6.72 -71.74
N ASN A 394 -9.07 -7.57 -72.47
CA ASN A 394 -9.42 -8.98 -72.61
C ASN A 394 -9.28 -9.74 -71.29
N HIS A 395 -8.23 -9.46 -70.50
CA HIS A 395 -8.11 -10.00 -69.13
C HIS A 395 -9.24 -9.49 -68.22
N GLU A 396 -9.60 -8.21 -68.28
CA GLU A 396 -10.70 -7.66 -67.49
C GLU A 396 -12.06 -8.29 -67.84
N ASN A 397 -12.35 -8.49 -69.13
CA ASN A 397 -13.56 -9.18 -69.57
C ASN A 397 -13.59 -10.64 -69.14
N MET A 398 -12.45 -11.34 -69.19
CA MET A 398 -12.33 -12.69 -68.64
C MET A 398 -12.59 -12.70 -67.13
N MET A 399 -12.15 -11.68 -66.40
CA MET A 399 -12.34 -11.53 -64.97
C MET A 399 -13.80 -11.26 -64.57
N ARG A 400 -14.48 -10.32 -65.25
CA ARG A 400 -15.92 -10.08 -65.03
C ARG A 400 -16.75 -11.33 -65.28
N ASN A 401 -16.40 -12.10 -66.31
CA ASN A 401 -17.08 -13.36 -66.61
C ASN A 401 -16.83 -14.43 -65.52
N LEU A 402 -15.62 -14.52 -64.96
CA LEU A 402 -15.31 -15.44 -63.86
C LEU A 402 -16.01 -15.06 -62.55
N GLU A 403 -16.13 -13.77 -62.24
CA GLU A 403 -16.90 -13.29 -61.07
C GLU A 403 -18.39 -13.64 -61.21
N THR A 404 -18.99 -13.44 -62.39
CA THR A 404 -20.37 -13.88 -62.65
C THR A 404 -20.58 -15.40 -62.64
N SER A 405 -19.50 -16.19 -62.75
CA SER A 405 -19.54 -17.66 -62.71
C SER A 405 -19.43 -18.23 -61.30
N ILE A 406 -18.98 -17.44 -60.33
CA ILE A 406 -18.80 -17.83 -58.92
C ILE A 406 -20.04 -17.49 -58.08
N GLU A 407 -20.97 -16.68 -58.64
CA GLU A 407 -22.26 -16.32 -58.03
C GLU A 407 -23.42 -17.28 -58.40
N ILE A 408 -23.14 -18.45 -59.00
CA ILE A 408 -24.08 -19.57 -59.19
C ILE A 408 -23.65 -20.72 -58.29
#